data_AF-A0A4V1L358-F1
#
_entry.id   AF-A0A4V1L358-F1
#
_cell.length_a   1.000
_cell.length_b   1.000
_cell.length_c   1.000
_cell.angle_alpha   90.00
_cell.angle_beta   90.00
_cell.angle_gamma   90.00
#
_symmetry.space_group_name_H-M   'P 1'
#
loop_
_entity.id
_entity.type
_entity.pdbx_description
1 polymer ?
#
loop_
_entity_poly.entity_id
_entity_poly.type
_entity_poly.pdbx_seq_one_letter_code
_entity_poly.pdbx_strand_id
1 'polypeptide(L)' 'MSKPVKSESELIAMAKAELKVHADCPEGMIISVLRDGSSWEFRASADRVTSDRPGYPECVAMLVQIGDHLCKQYDVEG' A
#
# COMPACT_ATOMS: atom_id res chain seq x y z
N MET A 1 -12.46 -14.92 -15.17
CA MET A 1 -12.63 -14.94 -13.71
C MET A 1 -12.45 -13.50 -13.24
N SER A 2 -13.52 -12.86 -12.76
CA SER A 2 -13.40 -11.52 -12.16
C SER A 2 -12.70 -11.63 -10.81
N LYS A 3 -11.84 -10.67 -10.49
CA LYS A 3 -11.17 -10.64 -9.19
C LYS A 3 -12.22 -10.35 -8.10
N PRO A 4 -12.10 -10.95 -6.89
CA PRO A 4 -12.88 -10.51 -5.75
C PRO A 4 -12.68 -9.01 -5.49
N VAL A 5 -13.76 -8.29 -5.23
CA VAL A 5 -13.72 -6.85 -4.95
C VAL A 5 -13.53 -6.63 -3.45
N LYS A 6 -12.68 -5.68 -3.08
CA LYS A 6 -12.34 -5.31 -1.71
C LYS A 6 -12.50 -3.83 -1.50
N SER A 7 -12.92 -3.44 -0.30
CA SER A 7 -12.92 -2.02 0.08
C SER A 7 -11.49 -1.48 0.18
N GLU A 8 -11.33 -0.17 -0.02
CA GLU A 8 -10.04 0.50 0.12
C GLU A 8 -9.41 0.26 1.50
N SER A 9 -10.22 0.32 2.56
CA SER A 9 -9.78 0.09 3.94
C SER A 9 -9.31 -1.34 4.18
N GLU A 10 -9.93 -2.35 3.57
CA GLU A 10 -9.46 -3.74 3.62
C GLU A 10 -8.11 -3.91 2.94
N LEU A 11 -7.95 -3.36 1.73
CA LEU A 11 -6.68 -3.43 0.99
C LEU A 11 -5.56 -2.73 1.77
N ILE A 12 -5.83 -1.57 2.35
CA ILE A 12 -4.87 -0.86 3.21
C ILE A 12 -4.52 -1.69 4.46
N ALA A 13 -5.51 -2.34 5.09
CA ALA A 13 -5.27 -3.18 6.25
C ALA A 13 -4.38 -4.39 5.91
N MET A 14 -4.63 -5.03 4.77
CA MET A 14 -3.79 -6.12 4.24
C MET A 14 -2.38 -5.63 3.96
N ALA A 15 -2.23 -4.51 3.25
CA ALA A 15 -0.92 -3.94 2.94
C ALA A 15 -0.14 -3.58 4.20
N LYS A 16 -0.78 -3.00 5.23
CA LYS A 16 -0.14 -2.71 6.52
C LYS A 16 0.30 -3.98 7.25
N ALA A 17 -0.50 -5.04 7.20
CA ALA A 17 -0.17 -6.31 7.82
C ALA A 17 1.06 -6.96 7.15
N GLU A 18 1.09 -7.02 5.82
CA GLU A 18 2.25 -7.52 5.07
C GLU A 18 3.48 -6.64 5.26
N LEU A 19 3.31 -5.32 5.18
CA LEU A 19 4.41 -4.38 5.32
C LEU A 19 5.09 -4.51 6.70
N LYS A 20 4.32 -4.71 7.78
CA LYS A 20 4.87 -4.93 9.13
C LYS A 20 5.69 -6.21 9.27
N VAL A 21 5.44 -7.22 8.44
CA VAL A 21 6.23 -8.47 8.42
C VAL A 21 7.56 -8.25 7.69
N HIS A 22 7.57 -7.40 6.68
CA HIS A 22 8.71 -7.22 5.77
C HIS A 22 9.60 -6.01 6.08
N ALA A 23 9.05 -4.97 6.70
CA ALA A 23 9.77 -3.72 6.97
C ALA A 23 9.30 -3.06 8.28
N ASP A 24 10.26 -2.51 9.03
CA ASP A 24 9.97 -1.68 10.19
C ASP A 24 9.76 -0.24 9.74
N CYS A 25 8.52 0.08 9.36
CA CYS A 25 8.19 1.36 8.77
C CYS A 25 7.98 2.46 9.80
N PRO A 26 8.50 3.67 9.54
CA PRO A 26 8.38 4.75 10.49
C PRO A 26 6.91 5.12 10.71
N GLU A 27 6.55 5.30 11.98
CA GLU A 27 5.26 5.84 12.38
C GLU A 27 5.04 7.20 11.70
N GLY A 28 3.86 7.39 11.10
CA GLY A 28 3.51 8.59 10.32
C GLY A 28 3.36 8.35 8.81
N MET A 29 3.74 7.16 8.31
CA MET A 29 3.45 6.80 6.93
C MET A 29 1.95 6.53 6.72
N ILE A 30 1.35 7.32 5.84
CA ILE A 30 -0.04 7.19 5.39
C ILE A 30 -0.04 6.39 4.08
N ILE A 31 -0.94 5.41 4.00
CA ILE A 31 -1.16 4.60 2.79
C ILE A 31 -2.54 4.96 2.26
N SER A 32 -2.62 5.23 0.97
CA SER A 32 -3.87 5.46 0.24
C SER A 32 -3.91 4.59 -1.01
N VAL A 33 -5.10 4.28 -1.51
CA VAL A 33 -5.25 3.61 -2.82
C VAL A 33 -5.45 4.68 -3.88
N LEU A 34 -4.68 4.60 -4.96
CA LEU A 34 -4.90 5.37 -6.17
C LEU A 34 -5.47 4.44 -7.24
N ARG A 35 -6.51 4.90 -7.92
CA ARG A 35 -7.08 4.18 -9.05
C ARG A 35 -6.55 4.78 -10.35
N ASP A 36 -6.17 3.90 -11.26
CA ASP A 36 -5.78 4.23 -12.61
C ASP A 36 -6.55 3.36 -13.60
N GLY A 37 -7.65 3.90 -14.11
CA GLY A 37 -8.53 3.21 -15.06
C GLY A 37 -9.10 1.90 -14.53
N SER A 38 -8.61 0.78 -15.07
CA SER A 38 -8.99 -0.58 -14.67
C SER A 38 -8.08 -1.19 -13.61
N SER A 39 -7.12 -0.43 -13.10
CA SER A 39 -6.12 -0.87 -12.13
C SER A 39 -6.10 0.06 -10.92
N TRP A 40 -5.36 -0.35 -9.90
CA TRP A 40 -5.15 0.45 -8.70
C TRP A 40 -3.76 0.16 -8.12
N GLU A 41 -3.22 1.13 -7.39
CA GLU A 41 -1.91 1.07 -6.74
C GLU A 41 -1.97 1.69 -5.34
N PHE A 42 -1.04 1.31 -4.45
CA PHE A 42 -0.88 2.02 -3.19
C PHE A 42 0.05 3.20 -3.34
N ARG A 43 -0.30 4.29 -2.68
CA ARG A 43 0.56 5.47 -2.53
C ARG A 43 0.91 5.67 -1.06
N ALA A 44 2.20 5.67 -0.77
CA ALA A 44 2.71 6.16 0.50
C ALA A 44 2.77 7.70 0.48
N SER A 45 2.35 8.31 1.58
CA SER A 45 2.49 9.74 1.85
C SER A 45 2.98 9.90 3.29
N ALA A 46 3.83 10.88 3.54
CA ALA A 46 4.36 11.17 4.86
C ALA A 46 4.71 12.64 4.96
N ASP A 47 4.74 13.17 6.19
CA ASP A 47 5.34 14.48 6.44
C ASP A 47 6.87 14.42 6.26
N ARG A 48 7.52 15.58 6.16
CA ARG A 48 8.97 15.66 5.92
C ARG A 48 9.79 14.96 6.98
N VAL A 49 9.38 15.02 8.25
CA VAL A 49 10.12 14.40 9.35
C VAL A 49 10.09 12.89 9.20
N THR A 50 8.95 12.33 8.82
CA THR A 50 8.77 10.90 8.59
C THR A 50 9.45 10.42 7.30
N SER A 51 9.38 11.20 6.21
CA SER A 51 10.00 10.83 4.93
C SER A 51 11.54 10.86 4.95
N ASP A 52 12.14 11.71 5.79
CA ASP A 52 13.59 11.78 5.99
C ASP A 52 14.12 10.65 6.90
N ARG A 53 13.24 9.87 7.56
CA ARG A 53 13.68 8.77 8.41
C ARG A 53 14.33 7.67 7.57
N PRO A 54 15.48 7.12 8.02
CA PRO A 54 16.04 5.92 7.41
C PRO A 54 15.01 4.78 7.47
N GLY A 55 14.88 4.01 6.40
CA GLY A 55 13.87 2.96 6.25
C GLY A 55 12.58 3.39 5.54
N TYR A 56 12.30 4.69 5.42
CA TYR A 56 11.12 5.15 4.66
C TYR A 56 11.18 4.73 3.18
N PRO A 57 12.29 4.94 2.44
CA PRO A 57 12.39 4.47 1.04
C PRO A 57 12.18 2.97 0.89
N GLU A 58 12.71 2.16 1.80
CA GLU A 58 12.57 0.70 1.82
C GLU A 58 11.11 0.28 2.05
N CYS A 59 10.41 0.97 2.95
CA CYS A 59 8.98 0.77 3.17
C CYS A 59 8.12 1.12 1.96
N VAL A 60 8.44 2.24 1.28
CA VAL A 60 7.76 2.60 0.04
C VAL A 60 8.00 1.53 -1.03
N ALA A 61 9.23 1.04 -1.16
CA ALA A 61 9.55 -0.04 -2.11
C ALA A 61 8.77 -1.33 -1.80
N MET A 62 8.62 -1.70 -0.52
CA MET A 62 7.80 -2.87 -0.14
C MET A 62 6.33 -2.66 -0.41
N LEU A 63 5.81 -1.47 -0.13
CA LEU A 63 4.42 -1.14 -0.41
C LEU A 63 4.08 -1.30 -1.90
N VAL A 64 4.99 -0.92 -2.80
CA VAL A 64 4.82 -1.10 -4.25
C VAL A 64 4.76 -2.58 -4.62
N GLN A 65 5.62 -3.43 -4.05
CA GLN A 65 5.61 -4.87 -4.33
C GLN A 65 4.33 -5.55 -3.81
N ILE A 66 3.91 -5.20 -2.59
CA ILE A 66 2.65 -5.67 -2.01
C ILE A 66 1.46 -5.19 -2.85
N GLY A 67 1.48 -3.94 -3.31
CA GLY A 67 0.46 -3.37 -4.18
C GLY A 67 0.32 -4.13 -5.51
N ASP A 68 1.42 -4.41 -6.20
CA ASP A 68 1.39 -5.21 -7.43
C ASP A 68 0.83 -6.62 -7.19
N HIS A 69 1.19 -7.25 -6.07
CA HIS A 69 0.67 -8.56 -5.69
C HIS A 69 -0.83 -8.56 -5.40
N LEU A 70 -1.32 -7.56 -4.64
CA LEU A 70 -2.73 -7.43 -4.29
C LEU A 70 -3.58 -6.98 -5.48
N CYS A 71 -3.07 -6.07 -6.31
CA CYS A 71 -3.77 -5.61 -7.52
C CYS A 71 -4.04 -6.76 -8.50
N LYS A 72 -3.15 -7.76 -8.58
CA LYS A 72 -3.38 -8.98 -9.39
C LYS A 72 -4.51 -9.87 -8.86
N GLN A 73 -4.79 -9.80 -7.57
CA GLN A 73 -5.74 -10.70 -6.89
C GLN A 73 -7.10 -10.06 -6.63
N TYR A 74 -7.13 -8.75 -6.41
CA TYR A 74 -8.32 -8.02 -5.97
C TYR A 74 -8.58 -6.79 -6.85
N ASP A 75 -9.86 -6.51 -7.07
CA ASP A 75 -10.30 -5.19 -7.51
C ASP A 75 -10.71 -4.34 -6.29
N VAL A 76 -10.72 -3.02 -6.43
CA VAL A 76 -11.10 -2.10 -5.35
C VAL A 76 -12.53 -1.58 -5.56
N GLU A 77 -13.37 -1.66 -4.53
CA GLU A 77 -14.76 -1.18 -4.53
C GLU A 77 -14.82 0.32 -4.70
N GLY A 78 -15.50 0.81 -5.73
CA GLY A 78 -15.76 2.23 -6.02
C GLY A 78 -16.88 2.85 -5.23
#